data_AF-A0A926YVT5-F1
#
_entry.id   AF-A0A926YVT5-F1
#
_cell.length_a   1.000
_cell.length_b   1.000
_cell.length_c   1.000
_cell.angle_alpha   90.00
_cell.angle_beta   90.00
_cell.angle_gamma   90.00
#
_symmetry.space_group_name_H-M   'P 1'
#
loop_
_entity.id
_entity.type
_entity.pdbx_description
1 polymer ?
#
loop_
_entity_poly.entity_id
_entity_poly.type
_entity_poly.pdbx_seq_one_letter_code
_entity_poly.pdbx_strand_id
1 'polypeptide(L)'
;MTNWPIYRAAVAILSALQAHGYDIHKLTQQSAWEINRPDGSAHYLLIWLPRPVEEWALLPNDSSPEHQALWTLIQNALETNP
;
A
#
# COMPACT_ATOMS: atom_id res chain seq x y z
N MET A 1 -2.57 17.22 -15.59
CA MET A 1 -2.83 15.86 -16.12
C MET A 1 -3.12 14.98 -14.93
N THR A 2 -4.34 14.46 -14.83
CA THR A 2 -4.85 13.78 -13.64
C THR A 2 -4.31 12.36 -13.59
N ASN A 3 -3.61 12.00 -12.51
CA ASN A 3 -2.98 10.70 -12.22
C ASN A 3 -4.02 9.56 -11.98
N TRP A 4 -4.99 9.41 -12.88
CA TRP A 4 -6.10 8.45 -12.77
C TRP A 4 -5.69 6.98 -12.50
N PRO A 5 -4.61 6.44 -13.12
CA PRO A 5 -4.23 5.03 -12.93
C PRO A 5 -3.79 4.74 -11.48
N ILE A 6 -3.07 5.68 -10.87
CA ILE A 6 -2.56 5.55 -9.50
C ILE A 6 -3.71 5.54 -8.50
N TYR A 7 -4.75 6.34 -8.73
CA TYR A 7 -5.89 6.37 -7.83
C TYR A 7 -6.70 5.06 -7.87
N ARG A 8 -6.85 4.44 -9.05
CA ARG A 8 -7.49 3.13 -9.18
C ARG A 8 -6.68 2.03 -8.49
N ALA A 9 -5.37 2.00 -8.73
CA ALA A 9 -4.46 1.06 -8.08
C ALA A 9 -4.49 1.23 -6.55
N ALA A 10 -4.44 2.47 -6.06
CA ALA A 10 -4.57 2.76 -4.64
C ALA A 10 -5.89 2.20 -4.09
N VAL A 11 -7.03 2.50 -4.71
CA VAL A 11 -8.34 2.00 -4.25
C VAL A 11 -8.36 0.46 -4.17
N ALA A 12 -7.80 -0.24 -5.16
CA ALA A 12 -7.72 -1.70 -5.15
C ALA A 12 -6.87 -2.21 -3.98
N ILE A 13 -5.69 -1.63 -3.76
CA ILE A 13 -4.81 -1.99 -2.65
C ILE A 13 -5.53 -1.74 -1.31
N LEU A 14 -6.05 -0.54 -1.09
CA LEU A 14 -6.67 -0.18 0.19
C LEU A 14 -7.89 -1.07 0.49
N SER A 15 -8.69 -1.42 -0.53
CA SER A 15 -9.83 -2.31 -0.37
C SER A 15 -9.41 -3.72 0.03
N ALA A 16 -8.35 -4.25 -0.60
CA ALA A 16 -7.80 -5.55 -0.24
C ALA A 16 -7.28 -5.55 1.21
N LEU A 17 -6.49 -4.54 1.58
CA LEU A 17 -5.95 -4.42 2.93
C LEU A 17 -7.04 -4.29 3.99
N GLN A 18 -8.10 -3.51 3.75
CA GLN A 18 -9.24 -3.41 4.65
C GLN A 18 -10.00 -4.74 4.81
N ALA A 19 -10.14 -5.52 3.72
CA ALA A 19 -10.75 -6.85 3.79
C ALA A 19 -9.94 -7.84 4.65
N HIS A 20 -8.63 -7.62 4.76
CA HIS A 20 -7.74 -8.36 5.65
C HIS A 20 -7.61 -7.76 7.06
N GLY A 21 -8.40 -6.72 7.37
CA GLY A 21 -8.47 -6.12 8.70
C GLY A 21 -7.36 -5.13 9.02
N TYR A 22 -6.66 -4.59 8.02
CA TYR A 22 -5.69 -3.51 8.25
C TYR A 22 -6.39 -2.16 8.42
N ASP A 23 -5.90 -1.37 9.38
CA ASP A 23 -6.29 0.02 9.56
C ASP A 23 -5.40 0.92 8.69
N ILE A 24 -6.02 1.82 7.93
CA ILE A 24 -5.33 2.58 6.89
C ILE A 24 -5.59 4.07 7.05
N HIS A 25 -4.52 4.86 7.08
CA HIS A 25 -4.59 6.32 7.16
C HIS A 25 -3.86 6.97 6.00
N LYS A 26 -4.56 7.79 5.23
CA LYS A 26 -3.95 8.55 4.14
C LYS A 26 -3.19 9.76 4.68
N LEU A 27 -1.95 9.94 4.25
CA LEU A 27 -1.16 11.12 4.59
C LEU A 27 -1.55 12.31 3.70
N THR A 28 -1.89 13.43 4.33
CA THR A 28 -2.59 14.57 3.68
C THR A 28 -1.79 15.23 2.55
N GLN A 29 -0.46 15.12 2.55
CA GLN A 29 0.43 15.82 1.60
C GLN A 29 1.21 14.89 0.68
N GLN A 30 1.04 13.57 0.80
CA GLN A 30 1.82 12.60 0.04
C GLN A 30 0.90 11.57 -0.61
N SER A 31 1.38 10.96 -1.69
CA SER A 31 0.76 9.72 -2.19
C SER A 31 1.23 8.56 -1.32
N ALA A 32 0.92 8.64 -0.03
CA ALA A 32 1.38 7.72 0.99
C ALA A 32 0.26 7.40 1.97
N TRP A 33 0.28 6.17 2.47
CA TRP A 33 -0.71 5.59 3.35
C TRP A 33 -0.01 4.82 4.46
N GLU A 34 -0.35 5.14 5.70
CA GLU A 34 0.03 4.34 6.85
C GLU A 34 -0.88 3.10 6.89
N ILE A 35 -0.26 1.95 7.09
CA ILE A 35 -0.91 0.65 7.21
C ILE A 35 -0.56 0.11 8.59
N ASN A 36 -1.57 -0.03 9.42
CA ASN A 36 -1.46 -0.52 10.78
C ASN A 36 -2.19 -1.84 10.91
N ARG A 37 -1.62 -2.76 11.69
CA ARG A 37 -2.45 -3.83 12.24
C ARG A 37 -3.26 -3.32 13.43
N PRO A 38 -4.50 -3.81 13.61
CA PRO A 38 -5.34 -3.43 14.76
C PRO A 38 -4.72 -3.77 16.12
N ASP A 39 -3.86 -4.78 16.16
CA ASP A 39 -3.13 -5.21 17.37
C ASP A 39 -1.90 -4.33 17.68
N GLY A 40 -1.58 -3.35 16.82
CA GLY A 40 -0.44 -2.44 16.97
C GLY A 40 0.92 -3.09 16.72
N SER A 41 0.97 -4.36 16.29
CA SER A 41 2.22 -5.11 16.10
C SER A 41 3.02 -4.69 14.86
N ALA A 42 2.34 -4.08 13.89
CA ALA A 42 2.91 -3.72 12.60
C ALA A 42 2.47 -2.32 12.18
N HIS A 43 3.44 -1.52 11.75
CA HIS A 43 3.26 -0.18 11.21
C HIS A 43 4.11 -0.05 9.95
N TYR A 44 3.47 0.03 8.80
CA TYR A 44 4.12 0.19 7.51
C TYR A 44 3.63 1.45 6.81
N LEU A 45 4.45 1.98 5.91
CA LEU A 45 4.12 3.09 5.03
C LEU A 45 4.13 2.60 3.58
N LEU A 46 2.96 2.60 2.94
CA LEU A 46 2.83 2.39 1.51
C LEU A 46 2.92 3.72 0.79
N ILE A 47 3.86 3.87 -0.12
CA ILE A 47 4.09 5.09 -0.89
C ILE A 47 4.13 4.81 -2.39
N TRP A 48 3.53 5.71 -3.17
CA TRP A 48 3.73 5.74 -4.61
C TRP A 48 4.96 6.62 -4.94
N LEU A 49 5.97 6.01 -5.54
CA LEU A 49 7.16 6.68 -6.04
C LEU A 49 6.89 7.21 -7.46
N PRO A 50 6.92 8.54 -7.68
CA PRO A 50 6.71 9.10 -9.01
C PRO A 50 7.91 8.81 -9.92
N ARG A 51 7.88 9.36 -11.15
CA ARG A 51 9.00 9.27 -12.10
C ARG A 51 10.34 9.60 -11.45
N PRO A 52 11.41 8.86 -11.79
CA PRO A 52 11.51 7.90 -12.89
C PRO A 52 11.07 6.47 -12.55
N VAL A 53 10.69 6.19 -11.29
CA VAL A 53 10.47 4.82 -10.83
C VAL A 53 9.05 4.34 -11.19
N GLU A 54 8.03 5.18 -10.96
CA GLU A 54 6.62 4.84 -11.23
C GLU A 54 6.18 3.52 -10.58
N GLU A 55 6.50 3.34 -9.29
CA GLU A 55 6.20 2.11 -8.56
C GLU A 55 5.63 2.36 -7.15
N TRP A 56 4.97 1.34 -6.61
CA TRP A 56 4.62 1.30 -5.19
C TRP A 56 5.81 0.80 -4.39
N ALA A 57 6.00 1.34 -3.18
CA ALA A 57 6.99 0.86 -2.23
C ALA A 57 6.37 0.75 -0.83
N LEU A 58 6.81 -0.25 -0.06
CA LEU A 58 6.39 -0.50 1.31
C LEU A 58 7.59 -0.31 2.24
N LEU A 59 7.45 0.60 3.21
CA LEU A 59 8.50 0.97 4.15
C LEU A 59 8.11 0.59 5.60
N PRO A 60 9.06 0.17 6.44
CA PRO A 60 10.44 -0.18 6.09
C PRO A 60 10.48 -1.37 5.12
N ASN A 61 11.44 -1.37 4.19
CA ASN A 61 11.69 -2.51 3.31
C ASN A 61 12.56 -3.52 4.05
N ASP A 62 11.94 -4.23 4.99
CA ASP A 62 12.58 -5.27 5.77
C ASP A 62 12.25 -6.67 5.22
N SER A 63 12.98 -7.68 5.70
CA SER A 63 12.78 -9.07 5.31
C SER A 63 11.87 -9.83 6.29
N SER A 64 11.04 -9.12 7.07
CA SER A 64 10.12 -9.77 8.00
C SER A 64 9.06 -10.57 7.26
N PRO A 65 8.58 -11.70 7.83
CA PRO A 65 7.46 -12.44 7.28
C PRO A 65 6.20 -11.57 7.13
N GLU A 66 6.00 -10.61 8.04
CA GLU A 66 4.90 -9.66 8.03
C GLU A 66 4.95 -8.73 6.82
N HIS A 67 6.13 -8.17 6.53
CA HIS A 67 6.35 -7.34 5.36
C HIS A 67 6.09 -8.12 4.07
N GLN A 68 6.65 -9.32 3.94
CA GLN A 68 6.46 -10.17 2.76
C GLN A 68 4.99 -10.54 2.54
N ALA A 69 4.27 -10.88 3.62
CA ALA A 69 2.85 -11.19 3.55
C ALA A 69 2.02 -9.97 3.10
N LEU A 70 2.31 -8.80 3.68
CA LEU A 70 1.64 -7.55 3.32
C LEU A 70 1.95 -7.16 1.86
N TRP A 71 3.21 -7.29 1.45
CA TRP A 71 3.64 -7.00 0.08
C TRP A 71 2.97 -7.93 -0.94
N THR A 72 2.84 -9.22 -0.61
CA THR A 72 2.12 -10.19 -1.45
C THR A 72 0.66 -9.80 -1.63
N LEU A 73 -0.03 -9.34 -0.57
CA LEU A 73 -1.40 -8.84 -0.67
C LEU A 73 -1.51 -7.63 -1.60
N ILE A 74 -0.55 -6.70 -1.51
CA ILE A 74 -0.48 -5.51 -2.36
C ILE A 74 -0.29 -5.92 -3.84
N GLN A 75 0.65 -6.82 -4.12
CA GLN A 75 0.90 -7.29 -5.49
C GLN A 75 -0.32 -8.00 -6.09
N ASN A 76 -0.97 -8.89 -5.31
CA ASN A 76 -2.19 -9.57 -5.76
C ASN A 76 -3.32 -8.57 -6.08
N ALA A 77 -3.46 -7.51 -5.28
CA ALA A 77 -4.47 -6.47 -5.52
C ALA A 77 -4.21 -5.69 -6.81
N LEU A 78 -2.93 -5.45 -7.14
CA LEU A 78 -2.50 -4.80 -8.37
C LEU A 78 -2.70 -5.68 -9.61
N GLU A 79 -2.43 -6.98 -9.51
CA GLU A 79 -2.63 -7.92 -10.62
C GLU A 79 -4.11 -8.17 -10.94
N THR A 80 -4.97 -8.17 -9.92
CA THR A 80 -6.41 -8.42 -10.07
C THR A 80 -7.17 -7.19 -10.63
N ASN A 81 -6.61 -5.99 -10.52
CA ASN A 81 -7.21 -4.74 -11.00
C ASN A 81 -6.22 -3.89 -11.82
N PRO A 82 -6.00 -4.22 -13.11
CA PRO A 82 -5.18 -3.40 -14.01
C PRO A 82 -5.79 -2.01 -14.34
#